data_AF-A0A6A0B5R6-F1
#
_entry.id   AF-A0A6A0B5R6-F1
#
_cell.length_a   1.000
_cell.length_b   1.000
_cell.length_c   1.000
_cell.angle_alpha   90.00
_cell.angle_beta   90.00
_cell.angle_gamma   90.00
#
_symmetry.space_group_name_H-M   'P 1'
#
loop_
_entity.id
_entity.type
_entity.pdbx_description
1 polymer ?
#
loop_
_entity_poly.entity_id
_entity_poly.type
_entity_poly.pdbx_seq_one_letter_code
_entity_poly.pdbx_strand_id
1 'polypeptide(L)'
;MVKRDLYRNILIGLIVVLLLAVLRIFVVEPIRIHNDNMAPILPKKTHILAMKRSKIGNLDLVAYRHDGKKYVGRVIGVPGQSVIAMDNIVYVNHDILKEPYITANQNKYLLTHDDDFTTDFRVDQLPAKTYWILNDARDVKEDSRRFGPIKAKDILGELEFRYAPISDFGFVENDEAKLENGYENN
;
A
#
# COMPACT_ATOMS: atom_id res chain seq x y z
N MET A 1 -49.30 20.85 3.67
CA MET A 1 -48.68 19.52 3.88
C MET A 1 -47.28 19.41 3.26
N VAL A 2 -47.06 19.91 2.04
CA VAL A 2 -45.79 19.79 1.26
C VAL A 2 -44.53 20.38 1.92
N LYS A 3 -44.62 21.53 2.62
CA LYS A 3 -43.43 22.21 3.18
C LYS A 3 -42.71 21.40 4.28
N ARG A 4 -43.47 20.66 5.10
CA ARG A 4 -42.91 19.85 6.20
C ARG A 4 -42.11 18.65 5.67
N ASP A 5 -42.60 18.02 4.61
CA ASP A 5 -41.90 16.92 3.93
C ASP A 5 -40.65 17.41 3.21
N LEU A 6 -40.69 18.63 2.65
CA LEU A 6 -39.53 19.28 2.05
C LEU A 6 -38.41 19.55 3.08
N TYR A 7 -38.72 20.16 4.23
CA TYR A 7 -37.73 20.40 5.29
C TYR A 7 -37.15 19.10 5.85
N ARG A 8 -37.98 18.07 6.03
CA ARG A 8 -37.52 16.75 6.47
C ARG A 8 -36.51 16.14 5.49
N ASN A 9 -36.81 16.17 4.20
CA ASN A 9 -35.93 15.60 3.17
C ASN A 9 -34.62 16.40 3.05
N ILE A 10 -34.66 17.73 3.16
CA ILE A 10 -33.45 18.58 3.18
C ILE A 10 -32.59 18.25 4.40
N LEU A 11 -33.20 18.12 5.59
CA LEU A 11 -32.48 17.79 6.81
C LEU A 11 -31.81 16.41 6.72
N ILE A 12 -32.53 15.40 6.22
CA ILE A 12 -31.97 14.06 5.98
C ILE A 12 -30.81 14.12 5.00
N GLY A 13 -30.96 14.84 3.88
CA GLY A 13 -29.87 15.02 2.91
C GLY A 13 -28.62 15.66 3.53
N LEU A 14 -28.81 16.68 4.36
CA LEU A 14 -27.70 17.36 5.04
C LEU A 14 -26.99 16.44 6.03
N ILE A 15 -27.74 15.64 6.79
CA ILE A 15 -27.19 14.63 7.70
C ILE A 15 -26.36 13.59 6.91
N VAL A 16 -26.86 13.11 5.77
CA VAL A 16 -26.14 12.14 4.93
C VAL A 16 -24.84 12.75 4.39
N VAL A 17 -24.87 13.98 3.89
CA VAL A 17 -23.66 14.67 3.40
C VAL A 17 -22.64 14.85 4.52
N LEU A 18 -23.10 15.26 5.72
CA LEU A 18 -22.24 15.40 6.89
C LEU A 18 -21.61 14.06 7.29
N LEU A 19 -22.41 12.99 7.31
CA LEU A 19 -21.92 11.64 7.62
C LEU A 19 -20.85 11.18 6.63
N LEU A 20 -21.09 11.36 5.32
CA LEU A 20 -20.11 11.02 4.28
C LEU A 20 -18.83 11.85 4.40
N ALA A 21 -18.95 13.14 4.76
CA ALA A 21 -17.79 13.99 4.99
C ALA A 21 -16.96 13.51 6.20
N VAL A 22 -17.62 13.14 7.30
CA VAL A 22 -16.95 12.57 8.49
C VAL A 22 -16.24 11.26 8.14
N LEU A 23 -16.90 10.35 7.43
CA LEU A 23 -16.30 9.09 6.98
C LEU A 23 -15.05 9.35 6.13
N ARG A 24 -15.12 10.28 5.17
CA ARG A 24 -13.98 10.66 4.32
C ARG A 24 -12.84 11.31 5.12
N ILE A 25 -13.14 12.12 6.13
CA ILE A 25 -12.11 12.81 6.91
C ILE A 25 -11.36 11.81 7.79
N PHE A 26 -12.09 10.92 8.47
CA PHE A 26 -11.54 10.12 9.57
C PHE A 26 -11.28 8.65 9.27
N VAL A 27 -11.93 8.07 8.26
CA VAL A 27 -11.92 6.61 8.03
C VAL A 27 -11.22 6.28 6.72
N VAL A 28 -11.61 6.91 5.61
CA VAL A 28 -11.18 6.49 4.27
C VAL A 28 -10.49 7.61 3.48
N GLU A 29 -9.47 7.26 2.69
CA GLU A 29 -8.85 8.13 1.69
C GLU A 29 -9.01 7.49 0.29
N PRO A 30 -9.71 8.12 -0.66
CA PRO A 30 -9.74 7.62 -2.03
C PRO A 30 -8.40 7.86 -2.73
N ILE A 31 -7.81 6.78 -3.26
CA ILE A 31 -6.54 6.77 -3.97
C ILE A 31 -6.78 6.27 -5.40
N ARG A 32 -6.15 6.96 -6.35
CA ARG A 32 -6.15 6.57 -7.77
C ARG A 32 -4.76 6.15 -8.19
N ILE A 33 -4.64 4.97 -8.77
CA ILE A 33 -3.38 4.43 -9.27
C ILE A 33 -3.12 5.00 -10.67
N HIS A 34 -1.99 5.69 -10.83
CA HIS A 34 -1.61 6.38 -12.07
C HIS A 34 -0.48 5.69 -12.83
N ASN A 35 0.29 4.81 -12.17
CA ASN A 35 1.48 4.15 -12.71
C ASN A 35 1.41 2.61 -12.50
N ASP A 36 2.38 1.88 -13.05
CA ASP A 36 2.46 0.42 -12.96
C ASP A 36 3.33 -0.05 -11.79
N ASN A 37 3.64 0.83 -10.83
CA ASN A 37 4.59 0.54 -9.74
C ASN A 37 4.16 -0.65 -8.86
N MET A 38 2.87 -0.99 -8.87
CA MET A 38 2.27 -2.07 -8.10
C MET A 38 1.68 -3.17 -8.98
N ALA A 39 2.08 -3.24 -10.27
CA ALA A 39 1.66 -4.31 -11.15
C ALA A 39 2.34 -5.65 -10.77
N PRO A 40 1.63 -6.80 -10.87
CA PRO A 40 0.28 -6.95 -11.42
C PRO A 40 -0.87 -6.73 -10.43
N ILE A 41 -0.62 -6.69 -9.12
CA ILE A 41 -1.68 -6.69 -8.09
C ILE A 41 -2.60 -5.46 -8.20
N LEU A 42 -2.00 -4.28 -8.37
CA LEU A 42 -2.73 -3.02 -8.52
C LEU A 42 -2.43 -2.41 -9.90
N PRO A 43 -3.23 -2.72 -10.93
CA PRO A 43 -3.03 -2.17 -12.27
C PRO A 43 -3.36 -0.67 -12.34
N LYS A 44 -2.85 0.00 -13.37
CA LYS A 44 -3.19 1.40 -13.69
C LYS A 44 -4.70 1.62 -13.74
N LYS A 45 -5.11 2.86 -13.41
CA LYS A 45 -6.51 3.34 -13.41
C LYS A 45 -7.41 2.68 -12.35
N THR A 46 -6.87 1.83 -11.49
CA THR A 46 -7.57 1.30 -10.31
C THR A 46 -7.87 2.42 -9.31
N HIS A 47 -9.08 2.40 -8.75
CA HIS A 47 -9.47 3.28 -7.64
C HIS A 47 -9.69 2.44 -6.37
N ILE A 48 -9.02 2.85 -5.31
CA ILE A 48 -8.92 2.09 -4.06
C ILE A 48 -9.22 3.02 -2.89
N LEU A 49 -9.87 2.52 -1.86
CA LEU A 49 -10.00 3.20 -0.57
C LEU A 49 -8.88 2.76 0.35
N ALA A 50 -8.12 3.73 0.84
CA ALA A 50 -7.13 3.52 1.88
C ALA A 50 -7.76 3.73 3.28
N MET A 51 -7.56 2.80 4.21
CA MET A 51 -8.06 2.87 5.59
C MET A 51 -7.06 3.62 6.48
N LYS A 52 -7.48 4.76 7.04
CA LYS A 52 -6.58 5.70 7.77
C LYS A 52 -6.11 5.20 9.14
N ARG A 53 -6.81 4.25 9.73
CA ARG A 53 -6.62 3.81 11.13
C ARG A 53 -6.31 2.33 11.28
N SER A 54 -6.01 1.64 10.18
CA SER A 54 -5.55 0.26 10.28
C SER A 54 -4.15 0.22 10.90
N LYS A 55 -3.86 -0.88 11.59
CA LYS A 55 -2.53 -1.13 12.13
C LYS A 55 -1.68 -1.63 10.97
N ILE A 56 -0.71 -0.83 10.55
CA ILE A 56 0.17 -1.17 9.44
C ILE A 56 1.22 -2.18 9.89
N GLY A 57 1.16 -3.37 9.30
CA GLY A 57 2.06 -4.51 9.49
C GLY A 57 2.91 -4.83 8.25
N ASN A 58 3.67 -5.91 8.35
CA ASN A 58 4.46 -6.41 7.22
C ASN A 58 3.55 -6.90 6.09
N LEU A 59 3.99 -6.64 4.87
CA LEU A 59 3.35 -6.97 3.60
C LEU A 59 2.05 -6.22 3.30
N ASP A 60 1.64 -5.27 4.13
CA ASP A 60 0.50 -4.40 3.84
C ASP A 60 0.76 -3.51 2.63
N LEU A 61 -0.29 -3.31 1.85
CA LEU A 61 -0.30 -2.35 0.76
C LEU A 61 -0.73 -1.00 1.31
N VAL A 62 0.06 0.04 1.12
CA VAL A 62 -0.22 1.36 1.72
C VAL A 62 -0.12 2.47 0.69
N ALA A 63 -0.95 3.49 0.86
CA ALA A 63 -0.73 4.79 0.26
C ALA A 63 0.08 5.67 1.22
N TYR A 64 1.05 6.41 0.71
CA TYR A 64 1.88 7.31 1.51
C TYR A 64 2.22 8.60 0.75
N ARG A 65 2.73 9.59 1.47
CA ARG A 65 3.17 10.87 0.91
C ARG A 65 4.68 10.99 1.00
N HIS A 66 5.30 11.45 -0.08
CA HIS A 66 6.70 11.86 -0.10
C HIS A 66 6.81 13.13 -0.96
N ASP A 67 7.46 14.17 -0.45
CA ASP A 67 7.64 15.47 -1.13
C ASP A 67 6.37 16.04 -1.76
N GLY A 68 5.26 15.98 -1.02
CA GLY A 68 3.95 16.50 -1.44
C GLY A 68 3.22 15.63 -2.49
N LYS A 69 3.84 14.56 -2.99
CA LYS A 69 3.24 13.61 -3.93
C LYS A 69 2.74 12.36 -3.21
N LYS A 70 1.69 11.73 -3.76
CA LYS A 70 1.14 10.47 -3.26
C LYS A 70 1.77 9.30 -4.00
N TYR A 71 2.15 8.29 -3.25
CA TYR A 71 2.70 7.03 -3.72
C TYR A 71 1.90 5.87 -3.14
N VAL A 72 2.07 4.70 -3.73
CA VAL A 72 1.60 3.43 -3.21
C VAL A 72 2.78 2.48 -3.16
N GLY A 73 2.75 1.54 -2.23
CA GLY A 73 3.83 0.58 -2.06
C GLY A 73 3.45 -0.51 -1.07
N ARG A 74 4.31 -1.50 -0.94
CA ARG A 74 4.20 -2.58 0.03
C ARG A 74 5.15 -2.39 1.19
N VAL A 75 4.65 -2.54 2.40
CA VAL A 75 5.47 -2.50 3.61
C VAL A 75 6.30 -3.77 3.69
N ILE A 76 7.61 -3.64 3.59
CA ILE A 76 8.55 -4.74 3.72
C ILE A 76 9.05 -4.86 5.17
N GLY A 77 9.30 -3.73 5.81
CA GLY A 77 9.75 -3.67 7.20
C GLY A 77 8.97 -2.66 8.03
N VAL A 78 8.68 -3.03 9.27
CA VAL A 78 8.01 -2.19 10.29
C VAL A 78 9.03 -1.67 11.32
N PRO A 79 8.66 -0.70 12.20
CA PRO A 79 9.61 -0.10 13.12
C PRO A 79 10.40 -1.12 13.95
N GLY A 80 11.73 -0.93 14.03
CA GLY A 80 12.63 -1.78 14.80
C GLY A 80 13.17 -3.02 14.08
N GLN A 81 12.62 -3.38 12.90
CA GLN A 81 13.15 -4.50 12.11
C GLN A 81 14.39 -4.13 11.30
N SER A 82 15.21 -5.12 10.97
CA SER A 82 16.24 -5.01 9.93
C SER A 82 15.65 -5.40 8.58
N VAL A 83 16.09 -4.74 7.50
CA VAL A 83 15.70 -5.07 6.12
C VAL A 83 16.92 -5.00 5.22
N ILE A 84 17.23 -6.10 4.55
CA ILE A 84 18.41 -6.24 3.70
C ILE A 84 17.96 -6.84 2.37
N ALA A 85 18.43 -6.31 1.26
CA ALA A 85 18.32 -6.96 -0.04
C ALA A 85 19.71 -7.26 -0.58
N MET A 86 19.91 -8.49 -1.03
CA MET A 86 21.14 -8.97 -1.66
C MET A 86 20.81 -10.07 -2.65
N ASP A 87 21.35 -10.00 -3.86
CA ASP A 87 21.16 -11.00 -4.93
C ASP A 87 19.67 -11.29 -5.21
N ASN A 88 18.85 -10.24 -5.28
CA ASN A 88 17.39 -10.30 -5.45
C ASN A 88 16.59 -10.94 -4.30
N ILE A 89 17.23 -11.27 -3.18
CA ILE A 89 16.57 -11.83 -2.01
C ILE A 89 16.44 -10.75 -0.94
N VAL A 90 15.22 -10.57 -0.43
CA VAL A 90 14.94 -9.68 0.70
C VAL A 90 14.95 -10.48 2.00
N TYR A 91 15.62 -9.95 3.01
CA TYR A 91 15.68 -10.47 4.36
C TYR A 91 15.04 -9.48 5.32
N VAL A 92 14.18 -9.96 6.20
CA VAL A 92 13.60 -9.18 7.31
C VAL A 92 14.02 -9.85 8.61
N ASN A 93 14.71 -9.12 9.50
CA ASN A 93 15.28 -9.69 10.72
C ASN A 93 16.19 -10.93 10.49
N HIS A 94 16.87 -10.98 9.35
CA HIS A 94 17.74 -12.09 8.88
C HIS A 94 16.99 -13.32 8.35
N ASP A 95 15.66 -13.33 8.36
CA ASP A 95 14.87 -14.38 7.72
C ASP A 95 14.54 -14.00 6.27
N ILE A 96 14.57 -14.97 5.36
CA ILE A 96 14.19 -14.76 3.96
C ILE A 96 12.71 -14.38 3.89
N LEU A 97 12.41 -13.24 3.29
CA LEU A 97 11.06 -12.82 2.97
C LEU A 97 10.63 -13.50 1.66
N LYS A 98 9.58 -14.32 1.73
CA LYS A 98 8.96 -14.89 0.53
C LYS A 98 8.09 -13.85 -0.13
N GLU A 99 8.34 -13.59 -1.42
CA GLU A 99 7.64 -12.56 -2.19
C GLU A 99 6.91 -13.16 -3.41
N PRO A 100 5.90 -14.03 -3.22
CA PRO A 100 5.21 -14.68 -4.34
C PRO A 100 4.59 -13.68 -5.33
N TYR A 101 4.24 -12.49 -4.84
CA TYR A 101 3.67 -11.39 -5.61
C TYR A 101 4.61 -10.77 -6.66
N ILE A 102 5.94 -10.96 -6.56
CA ILE A 102 6.88 -10.46 -7.57
C ILE A 102 7.54 -11.55 -8.42
N THR A 103 7.38 -12.84 -8.09
CA THR A 103 8.08 -13.96 -8.74
C THR A 103 7.94 -13.92 -10.27
N ALA A 104 6.73 -13.66 -10.78
CA ALA A 104 6.48 -13.59 -12.22
C ALA A 104 7.21 -12.40 -12.89
N ASN A 105 7.23 -11.23 -12.23
CA ASN A 105 7.92 -10.04 -12.73
C ASN A 105 9.43 -10.24 -12.70
N GLN A 106 9.96 -10.80 -11.61
CA GLN A 106 11.38 -11.08 -11.44
C GLN A 106 11.87 -12.06 -12.51
N ASN A 107 11.19 -13.19 -12.69
CA ASN A 107 11.56 -14.17 -13.72
C ASN A 107 11.55 -13.54 -15.12
N LYS A 108 10.54 -12.72 -15.44
CA LYS A 108 10.48 -12.02 -16.71
C LYS A 108 11.61 -11.01 -16.89
N TYR A 109 11.97 -10.28 -15.84
CA TYR A 109 13.03 -9.28 -15.87
C TYR A 109 14.41 -9.90 -16.10
N LEU A 110 14.73 -10.97 -15.35
CA LEU A 110 16.01 -11.68 -15.42
C LEU A 110 16.24 -12.44 -16.73
N LEU A 111 15.21 -12.61 -17.58
CA LEU A 111 15.38 -13.15 -18.93
C LEU A 111 15.98 -12.14 -19.92
N THR A 112 15.90 -10.84 -19.62
CA THR A 112 16.30 -9.78 -20.55
C THR A 112 17.30 -8.80 -19.95
N HIS A 113 17.73 -9.02 -18.71
CA HIS A 113 18.62 -8.15 -17.96
C HIS A 113 19.65 -8.99 -17.20
N ASP A 114 20.87 -8.47 -17.12
CA ASP A 114 21.99 -9.09 -16.40
C ASP A 114 22.20 -8.47 -15.01
N ASP A 115 21.37 -7.49 -14.61
CA ASP A 115 21.40 -6.84 -13.30
C ASP A 115 20.25 -7.27 -12.37
N ASP A 116 20.36 -6.90 -11.10
CA ASP A 116 19.40 -7.28 -10.07
C ASP A 116 18.05 -6.58 -10.24
N PHE A 117 17.00 -7.39 -10.37
CA PHE A 117 15.61 -6.96 -10.30
C PHE A 117 15.34 -6.16 -9.00
N THR A 118 15.72 -6.71 -7.84
CA THR A 118 15.73 -5.98 -6.58
C THR A 118 17.13 -5.49 -6.28
N THR A 119 17.38 -4.19 -6.53
CA THR A 119 18.64 -3.53 -6.18
C THR A 119 19.00 -3.72 -4.71
N ASP A 120 20.26 -4.06 -4.46
CA ASP A 120 20.83 -4.23 -3.13
C ASP A 120 20.70 -2.99 -2.24
N PHE A 121 20.36 -3.23 -0.97
CA PHE A 121 20.34 -2.22 0.07
C PHE A 121 20.48 -2.87 1.44
N ARG A 122 20.87 -2.07 2.45
CA ARG A 122 20.96 -2.53 3.83
C ARG A 122 20.41 -1.50 4.79
N VAL A 123 19.47 -1.93 5.62
CA VAL A 123 18.93 -1.19 6.76
C VAL A 123 19.06 -2.08 7.99
N ASP A 124 20.06 -1.83 8.82
CA ASP A 124 20.32 -2.65 10.01
C ASP A 124 19.18 -2.57 11.03
N GLN A 125 18.54 -1.41 11.15
CA GLN A 125 17.42 -1.22 12.05
C GLN A 125 16.57 -0.03 11.61
N LEU A 126 15.27 -0.24 11.43
CA LEU A 126 14.33 0.83 11.14
C LEU A 126 14.08 1.71 12.38
N PRO A 127 14.21 3.03 12.27
CA PRO A 127 13.84 3.95 13.35
C PRO A 127 12.39 3.76 13.81
N ALA A 128 12.12 4.15 15.06
CA ALA A 128 10.76 4.16 15.59
C ALA A 128 9.80 4.97 14.70
N LYS A 129 8.59 4.44 14.48
CA LYS A 129 7.55 5.06 13.63
C LYS A 129 7.99 5.30 12.18
N THR A 130 8.86 4.45 11.65
CA THR A 130 9.21 4.44 10.23
C THR A 130 9.03 3.06 9.62
N TYR A 131 8.80 3.02 8.32
CA TYR A 131 8.52 1.82 7.55
C TYR A 131 9.46 1.78 6.35
N TRP A 132 9.91 0.57 6.00
CA TRP A 132 10.56 0.32 4.72
C TRP A 132 9.51 -0.16 3.74
N ILE A 133 9.26 0.63 2.70
CA ILE A 133 8.22 0.41 1.70
C ILE A 133 8.88 0.25 0.33
N LEU A 134 8.57 -0.84 -0.38
CA LEU A 134 9.03 -1.10 -1.74
C LEU A 134 7.87 -1.16 -2.73
N ASN A 135 8.16 -0.84 -3.98
CA ASN A 135 7.25 -1.11 -5.10
C ASN A 135 7.30 -2.60 -5.48
N ASP A 136 6.19 -3.17 -5.92
CA ASP A 136 6.15 -4.55 -6.44
C ASP A 136 6.83 -4.63 -7.82
N ALA A 137 6.72 -3.57 -8.64
CA ALA A 137 7.55 -3.37 -9.81
C ALA A 137 8.93 -2.82 -9.39
N ARG A 138 9.89 -3.72 -9.16
CA ARG A 138 11.19 -3.39 -8.55
C ARG A 138 12.10 -2.57 -9.46
N ASP A 139 11.85 -2.56 -10.76
CA ASP A 139 12.49 -1.66 -11.73
C ASP A 139 12.14 -0.18 -11.49
N VAL A 140 11.00 0.11 -10.87
CA VAL A 140 10.61 1.48 -10.46
C VAL A 140 11.11 1.80 -9.06
N LYS A 141 12.22 2.55 -8.96
CA LYS A 141 12.93 2.86 -7.71
C LYS A 141 12.40 4.08 -6.94
N GLU A 142 11.21 4.58 -7.28
CA GLU A 142 10.52 5.64 -6.53
C GLU A 142 9.84 5.04 -5.28
N ASP A 143 10.65 4.54 -4.36
CA ASP A 143 10.26 3.96 -3.07
C ASP A 143 11.37 4.18 -2.03
N SER A 144 11.35 3.43 -0.92
CA SER A 144 12.31 3.63 0.18
C SER A 144 13.77 3.44 -0.22
N ARG A 145 14.07 2.73 -1.31
CA ARG A 145 15.44 2.62 -1.85
C ARG A 145 16.01 3.99 -2.23
N ARG A 146 15.15 4.91 -2.66
CA ARG A 146 15.51 6.30 -2.99
C ARG A 146 15.12 7.29 -1.90
N PHE A 147 13.98 7.09 -1.26
CA PHE A 147 13.40 8.04 -0.30
C PHE A 147 13.92 7.85 1.14
N GLY A 148 14.51 6.68 1.42
CA GLY A 148 14.77 6.23 2.78
C GLY A 148 13.48 5.80 3.51
N PRO A 149 13.56 5.56 4.83
CA PRO A 149 12.42 5.13 5.62
C PRO A 149 11.27 6.14 5.63
N ILE A 150 10.05 5.66 5.40
CA ILE A 150 8.83 6.47 5.36
C ILE A 150 8.25 6.59 6.77
N LYS A 151 7.95 7.80 7.23
CA LYS A 151 7.40 8.03 8.57
C LYS A 151 5.93 7.60 8.63
N ALA A 152 5.52 7.04 9.77
CA ALA A 152 4.14 6.60 10.02
C ALA A 152 3.10 7.70 9.73
N LYS A 153 3.42 8.95 10.06
CA LYS A 153 2.55 10.11 9.82
C LYS A 153 2.33 10.45 8.33
N ASP A 154 3.22 9.96 7.47
CA ASP A 154 3.18 10.21 6.03
C ASP A 154 2.44 9.07 5.32
N ILE A 155 2.10 7.98 6.01
CA ILE A 155 1.20 6.94 5.54
C ILE A 155 -0.24 7.47 5.60
N LEU A 156 -0.94 7.39 4.47
CA LEU A 156 -2.32 7.85 4.29
C LEU A 156 -3.33 6.75 4.67
N GLY A 157 -2.93 5.49 4.63
CA GLY A 157 -3.74 4.35 5.02
C GLY A 157 -3.40 3.08 4.24
N GLU A 158 -3.95 1.97 4.69
CA GLU A 158 -3.84 0.65 4.04
C GLU A 158 -4.86 0.49 2.91
N LEU A 159 -4.41 -0.05 1.78
CA LEU A 159 -5.17 -0.24 0.56
C LEU A 159 -6.00 -1.53 0.65
N GLU A 160 -7.23 -1.43 1.17
CA GLU A 160 -8.06 -2.60 1.41
C GLU A 160 -9.17 -2.83 0.37
N PHE A 161 -9.75 -1.78 -0.20
CA PHE A 161 -10.99 -1.91 -0.97
C PHE A 161 -10.94 -1.25 -2.35
N ARG A 162 -11.03 -2.04 -3.40
CA ARG A 162 -11.11 -1.60 -4.80
C ARG A 162 -12.57 -1.35 -5.17
N TYR A 163 -12.87 -0.12 -5.61
CA TYR A 163 -14.22 0.27 -6.02
C TYR A 163 -14.36 0.59 -7.51
N ALA A 164 -13.24 0.72 -8.24
CA ALA A 164 -13.23 0.80 -9.69
C ALA A 164 -11.91 0.23 -10.28
N PRO A 165 -11.93 -0.39 -11.48
CA PRO A 165 -13.11 -0.70 -12.30
C PRO A 165 -14.06 -1.68 -11.62
N ILE A 166 -15.36 -1.65 -12.00
CA ILE A 166 -16.39 -2.50 -11.38
C ILE A 166 -16.11 -3.99 -11.58
N SER A 167 -15.38 -4.36 -12.64
CA SER A 167 -14.94 -5.74 -12.90
C SER A 167 -14.12 -6.33 -11.75
N ASP A 168 -13.43 -5.48 -11.01
CA ASP A 168 -12.51 -5.86 -9.95
C ASP A 168 -13.01 -5.32 -8.60
N PHE A 169 -14.29 -5.03 -8.48
CA PHE A 169 -14.87 -4.48 -7.26
C PHE A 169 -14.77 -5.50 -6.12
N GLY A 170 -14.12 -5.12 -5.02
CA GLY A 170 -13.93 -6.02 -3.88
C GLY A 170 -12.74 -5.64 -3.01
N PHE A 171 -12.45 -6.52 -2.04
CA PHE A 171 -11.26 -6.39 -1.22
C PHE A 171 -10.01 -6.72 -2.02
N VAL A 172 -8.89 -6.06 -1.68
CA VAL A 172 -7.59 -6.33 -2.30
C VAL A 172 -7.06 -7.64 -1.72
N GLU A 173 -6.91 -8.65 -2.57
CA GLU A 173 -6.32 -9.94 -2.19
C GLU A 173 -4.81 -9.77 -1.92
N ASN A 174 -4.37 -10.08 -0.70
CA ASN A 174 -2.97 -9.92 -0.28
C ASN A 174 -2.50 -10.99 0.73
N ASP A 175 -3.29 -12.05 0.92
CA ASP A 175 -3.14 -12.95 2.06
C ASP A 175 -2.05 -14.01 1.85
N GLU A 176 -1.83 -14.45 0.61
CA GLU A 176 -0.84 -15.50 0.29
C GLU A 176 0.55 -15.15 0.83
N ALA A 177 1.02 -13.93 0.55
CA ALA A 177 2.32 -13.48 0.99
C ALA A 177 2.40 -13.36 2.52
N LYS A 178 1.32 -12.91 3.17
CA LYS A 178 1.26 -12.85 4.64
C LYS A 178 1.32 -14.23 5.26
N LEU A 179 0.54 -15.18 4.74
CA LEU A 179 0.49 -16.57 5.21
C LEU A 179 1.84 -17.27 5.06
N GLU A 180 2.51 -17.12 3.91
CA GLU A 180 3.79 -17.78 3.66
C GLU A 180 4.93 -17.32 4.57
N ASN A 181 4.80 -16.11 5.14
CA ASN A 181 5.75 -15.48 6.04
C ASN A 181 5.27 -15.43 7.50
N GLY A 182 4.10 -15.98 7.84
CA GLY A 182 3.57 -15.98 9.21
C GLY A 182 3.11 -14.61 9.73
N TYR A 183 2.65 -13.74 8.84
CA TYR A 183 2.17 -12.39 9.14
C TYR A 183 0.64 -12.26 9.20
N GLU A 184 -0.12 -13.37 9.24
CA GLU A 184 -1.60 -13.34 9.22
C GLU A 184 -2.27 -12.58 10.37
N ASN A 185 -1.57 -12.36 11.50
CA ASN A 185 -2.13 -11.74 12.71
C ASN A 185 -1.55 -10.35 13.03
N ASN A 186 -0.82 -9.75 12.08
CA ASN A 186 -0.14 -8.46 12.31
C ASN A 186 -1.07 -7.26 12.30
#